data_AF-A0A257LCT9-F1
#
_entry.id   AF-A0A257LCT9-F1
#
_cell.length_a   1.000
_cell.length_b   1.000
_cell.length_c   1.000
_cell.angle_alpha   90.00
_cell.angle_beta   90.00
_cell.angle_gamma   90.00
#
_symmetry.space_group_name_H-M   'P 1'
#
loop_
_entity.id
_entity.type
_entity.pdbx_description
1 polymer ?
#
loop_
_entity_poly.entity_id
_entity_poly.type
_entity_poly.pdbx_seq_one_letter_code
_entity_poly.pdbx_strand_id
1 'polypeptide(L)'
;MKRQLFILTFFYLSINFCVGQTQYVGHATLNNNLKNRTLIDSLTGTKFVLDTAQIYVTAFHKSGKQLWQTDPWKDNKLMEYRVKRPIIVRFDFANNKWTDNKNVIWIVYNNTQFGIIDKSTGEFKWFGQD
;
A
#
# COMPACT_ATOMS: atom_id res chain seq x y z
N MET A 1 74.63 12.78 -21.11
CA MET A 1 73.71 12.40 -22.20
C MET A 1 72.54 11.62 -21.62
N LYS A 2 71.35 12.21 -21.66
CA LYS A 2 70.10 11.61 -21.17
C LYS A 2 69.61 10.60 -22.20
N ARG A 3 69.24 9.38 -21.79
CA ARG A 3 68.46 8.47 -22.65
C ARG A 3 67.27 7.96 -21.87
N GLN A 4 66.10 8.36 -22.36
CA GLN A 4 64.80 8.32 -21.73
C GLN A 4 64.18 6.91 -21.79
N LEU A 5 63.71 6.47 -20.62
CA LEU A 5 62.40 5.87 -20.35
C LEU A 5 61.64 5.31 -21.58
N PHE A 6 61.70 3.99 -21.78
CA PHE A 6 60.83 3.30 -22.75
C PHE A 6 59.57 2.75 -22.06
N ILE A 7 58.50 3.55 -22.17
CA ILE A 7 57.13 3.16 -22.50
C ILE A 7 56.48 2.10 -21.60
N LEU A 8 55.97 2.60 -20.47
CA LEU A 8 55.01 1.95 -19.59
C LEU A 8 53.60 2.41 -20.00
N THR A 9 53.11 1.95 -21.16
CA THR A 9 51.75 2.31 -21.63
C THR A 9 51.14 1.18 -22.45
N PHE A 10 50.70 0.12 -21.76
CA PHE A 10 49.76 -0.86 -22.33
C PHE A 10 48.73 -1.30 -21.28
N PHE A 11 48.18 -0.34 -20.55
CA PHE A 11 47.22 -0.60 -19.46
C PHE A 11 46.17 0.51 -19.32
N TYR A 12 45.58 0.99 -20.43
CA TYR A 12 44.53 2.03 -20.34
C TYR A 12 43.42 1.91 -21.38
N LEU A 13 43.04 0.70 -21.79
CA LEU A 13 41.89 0.51 -22.69
C LEU A 13 41.00 -0.68 -22.27
N SER A 14 40.70 -0.78 -20.97
CA SER A 14 39.42 -1.34 -20.52
C SER A 14 38.50 -0.17 -20.18
N ILE A 15 37.94 0.44 -21.24
CA ILE A 15 36.79 1.33 -21.11
C ILE A 15 35.67 0.46 -20.56
N ASN A 16 35.48 0.52 -19.24
CA ASN A 16 34.31 -0.02 -18.57
C ASN A 16 33.11 0.76 -19.12
N PHE A 17 32.46 0.23 -20.15
CA PHE A 17 31.08 0.59 -20.44
C PHE A 17 30.22 0.05 -19.30
N CYS A 18 30.17 0.79 -18.19
CA CYS A 18 29.09 0.68 -17.24
C CYS A 18 27.87 1.29 -17.95
N VAL A 19 27.19 0.46 -18.74
CA VAL A 19 25.85 0.78 -19.21
C VAL A 19 25.00 0.83 -17.94
N GLY A 20 24.78 2.04 -17.42
CA GLY A 20 23.86 2.26 -16.33
C GLY A 20 22.50 1.75 -16.78
N GLN A 21 22.11 0.56 -16.29
CA GLN A 21 20.75 0.08 -16.47
C GLN A 21 19.86 1.07 -15.73
N THR A 22 19.21 1.97 -16.46
CA THR A 22 18.08 2.72 -15.92
C THR A 22 17.01 1.70 -15.56
N GLN A 23 16.90 1.36 -14.28
CA GLN A 23 15.75 0.64 -13.77
C GLN A 23 14.53 1.53 -13.98
N TYR A 24 13.70 1.17 -14.95
CA TYR A 24 12.38 1.75 -15.08
C TYR A 24 11.55 1.32 -13.87
N VAL A 25 11.24 2.28 -13.00
CA VAL A 25 10.26 2.08 -11.93
C VAL A 25 8.92 2.57 -12.46
N GLY A 26 7.99 1.65 -12.71
CA GLY A 26 6.64 2.00 -13.10
C GLY A 26 5.94 2.80 -11.99
N HIS A 27 5.53 4.03 -12.30
CA HIS A 27 4.75 4.88 -11.40
C HIS A 27 3.25 4.65 -11.61
N ALA A 28 2.75 3.47 -11.21
CA ALA A 28 1.33 3.19 -11.23
C ALA A 28 0.67 3.64 -9.91
N THR A 29 -0.19 4.66 -10.00
CA THR A 29 -1.12 5.05 -8.94
C THR A 29 -2.54 4.87 -9.41
N LEU A 30 -3.43 4.47 -8.51
CA LEU A 30 -4.86 4.33 -8.81
C LEU A 30 -5.57 5.66 -8.63
N ASN A 31 -6.48 5.97 -9.55
CA ASN A 31 -7.40 7.10 -9.41
C ASN A 31 -8.35 6.87 -8.22
N ASN A 32 -8.79 7.97 -7.61
CA ASN A 32 -9.76 7.92 -6.52
C ASN A 32 -11.16 7.60 -7.06
N ASN A 33 -11.49 6.31 -7.12
CA ASN A 33 -12.77 5.79 -7.57
C ASN A 33 -13.56 5.18 -6.40
N LEU A 34 -13.53 5.84 -5.24
CA LEU A 34 -14.21 5.35 -4.06
C LEU A 34 -15.73 5.32 -4.28
N LYS A 35 -16.30 4.12 -4.35
CA LYS A 35 -17.74 3.92 -4.57
C LYS A 35 -18.57 4.28 -3.35
N ASN A 36 -18.11 3.86 -2.17
CA ASN A 36 -18.83 4.02 -0.90
C ASN A 36 -17.86 4.44 0.20
N ARG A 37 -18.32 5.33 1.08
CA ARG A 37 -17.61 5.69 2.33
C ARG A 37 -18.20 4.99 3.56
N THR A 38 -19.31 4.27 3.39
CA THR A 38 -19.98 3.59 4.49
C THR A 38 -20.39 2.21 4.05
N LEU A 39 -20.04 1.23 4.87
CA LEU A 39 -20.47 -0.16 4.75
C LEU A 39 -21.33 -0.48 5.97
N ILE A 40 -22.44 -1.19 5.76
CA ILE A 40 -23.35 -1.58 6.85
C ILE A 40 -23.46 -3.10 6.83
N ASP A 41 -23.05 -3.74 7.93
CA ASP A 41 -23.24 -5.17 8.12
C ASP A 41 -24.72 -5.43 8.41
N SER A 42 -25.40 -6.13 7.50
CA SER A 42 -26.83 -6.42 7.60
C SER A 42 -27.18 -7.34 8.78
N LEU A 43 -26.24 -8.16 9.26
CA LEU A 43 -26.47 -9.09 10.36
C LEU A 43 -26.41 -8.39 11.72
N THR A 44 -25.43 -7.50 11.89
CA THR A 44 -25.17 -6.84 13.19
C THR A 44 -25.72 -5.41 13.26
N GLY A 45 -25.98 -4.78 12.11
CA GLY A 45 -26.26 -3.35 11.99
C GLY A 45 -25.03 -2.47 12.23
N THR A 46 -23.83 -3.06 12.33
CA THR A 46 -22.59 -2.32 12.54
C THR A 46 -22.26 -1.52 11.28
N LYS A 47 -21.94 -0.24 11.46
CA LYS A 47 -21.54 0.67 10.39
C LYS A 47 -20.04 0.84 10.40
N PHE A 48 -19.41 0.73 9.24
CA PHE A 48 -18.00 1.00 9.03
C PHE A 48 -17.89 2.22 8.14
N VAL A 49 -17.25 3.27 8.64
CA VAL A 49 -17.17 4.57 7.98
C VAL A 49 -15.72 4.87 7.66
N LEU A 50 -15.44 5.12 6.38
CA LEU A 50 -14.21 5.70 5.90
C LEU A 50 -14.35 7.22 5.96
N ASP A 51 -13.39 7.87 6.63
CA ASP A 51 -13.40 9.32 6.81
C ASP A 51 -13.24 10.09 5.49
N THR A 52 -13.38 11.42 5.56
CA THR A 52 -13.28 12.29 4.37
C THR A 52 -11.88 12.26 3.76
N ALA A 53 -10.84 12.17 4.60
CA ALA A 53 -9.44 12.06 4.16
C ALA A 53 -9.07 10.68 3.61
N GLN A 54 -9.97 9.68 3.69
CA GLN A 54 -9.76 8.31 3.20
C GLN A 54 -8.56 7.61 3.87
N ILE A 55 -8.37 7.88 5.16
CA ILE A 55 -7.29 7.37 5.98
C ILE A 55 -7.82 6.46 7.09
N TYR A 56 -8.84 6.93 7.81
CA TYR A 56 -9.33 6.28 9.00
C TYR A 56 -10.58 5.46 8.69
N VAL A 57 -10.60 4.22 9.16
CA VAL A 57 -11.81 3.40 9.20
C VAL A 57 -12.30 3.34 10.63
N THR A 58 -13.57 3.69 10.84
CA THR A 58 -14.20 3.68 12.17
C THR A 58 -15.41 2.77 12.14
N ALA A 59 -15.51 1.88 13.14
CA ALA A 59 -16.69 1.05 13.34
C ALA A 59 -17.61 1.65 14.40
N PHE A 60 -18.90 1.67 14.11
CA PHE A 60 -19.96 2.08 15.01
C PHE A 60 -20.96 0.95 15.17
N HIS A 61 -21.27 0.61 16.41
CA HIS A 61 -22.42 -0.23 16.74
C HIS A 61 -23.70 0.40 16.20
N LYS A 62 -24.76 -0.40 15.98
CA LYS A 62 -26.06 0.08 15.48
C LYS A 62 -26.67 1.23 16.31
N SER A 63 -26.32 1.33 17.58
CA SER A 63 -26.74 2.41 18.50
C SER A 63 -25.97 3.73 18.32
N GLY A 64 -24.94 3.77 17.47
CA GLY A 64 -24.05 4.91 17.28
C GLY A 64 -22.80 4.90 18.17
N LYS A 65 -22.64 3.93 19.08
CA LYS A 65 -21.43 3.81 19.90
C LYS A 65 -20.24 3.41 19.03
N GLN A 66 -19.14 4.16 19.09
CA GLN A 66 -17.89 3.78 18.45
C GLN A 66 -17.33 2.49 19.09
N LEU A 67 -16.98 1.51 18.26
CA LEU A 67 -16.38 0.24 18.67
C LEU A 67 -14.85 0.32 18.58
N TRP A 68 -14.35 0.77 17.44
CA TRP A 68 -12.92 0.95 17.18
C TRP A 68 -12.70 1.96 16.06
N GLN A 69 -11.48 2.49 15.98
CA GLN A 69 -10.97 3.30 14.88
C GLN A 69 -9.55 2.82 14.57
N THR A 70 -9.19 2.75 13.29
CA THR A 70 -7.88 2.32 12.83
C THR A 70 -7.38 3.20 11.69
N ASP A 71 -6.07 3.42 11.66
CA ASP A 71 -5.31 3.90 10.51
C ASP A 71 -4.53 2.69 9.97
N PRO A 72 -5.08 1.93 9.01
CA PRO A 72 -4.55 0.62 8.68
C PRO A 72 -3.09 0.67 8.16
N TRP A 73 -2.68 1.78 7.54
CA TRP A 73 -1.32 1.95 7.03
C TRP A 73 -0.34 2.27 8.16
N LYS A 74 -0.68 3.24 9.02
CA LYS A 74 0.20 3.70 10.10
C LYS A 74 0.29 2.66 11.22
N ASP A 75 -0.83 2.09 11.63
CA ASP A 75 -0.91 1.18 12.78
C ASP A 75 -0.17 -0.14 12.49
N ASN A 76 -0.06 -0.51 11.21
CA ASN A 76 0.72 -1.67 10.75
C ASN A 76 2.15 -1.32 10.30
N LYS A 77 2.58 -0.07 10.47
CA LYS A 77 3.94 0.39 10.10
C LYS A 77 4.30 0.04 8.66
N LEU A 78 3.33 0.17 7.74
CA LEU A 78 3.59 -0.09 6.33
C LEU A 78 4.62 0.92 5.81
N MET A 79 5.56 0.42 5.02
CA MET A 79 6.56 1.27 4.38
C MET A 79 5.93 2.12 3.28
N GLU A 80 6.52 3.30 3.07
CA GLU A 80 6.20 4.13 1.90
C GLU A 80 6.43 3.33 0.62
N TYR A 81 5.42 3.36 -0.27
CA TYR A 81 5.50 2.75 -1.58
C TYR A 81 4.76 3.65 -2.57
N ARG A 82 5.46 4.14 -3.60
CA ARG A 82 5.00 5.09 -4.65
C ARG A 82 4.41 6.43 -4.18
N VAL A 83 3.84 6.51 -2.98
CA VAL A 83 3.19 7.66 -2.35
C VAL A 83 3.52 7.66 -0.86
N LYS A 84 3.95 8.81 -0.33
CA LYS A 84 4.34 9.00 1.08
C LYS A 84 3.23 8.73 2.09
N ARG A 85 2.01 9.15 1.76
CA ARG A 85 0.84 8.89 2.57
C ARG A 85 -0.29 8.38 1.66
N PRO A 86 -0.45 7.06 1.52
CA PRO A 86 -1.49 6.53 0.68
C PRO A 86 -2.87 6.74 1.30
N ILE A 87 -3.88 6.84 0.43
CA ILE A 87 -5.29 6.95 0.77
C ILE A 87 -6.06 5.72 0.26
N ILE A 88 -7.13 5.36 0.94
CA ILE A 88 -7.99 4.22 0.60
C ILE A 88 -8.90 4.61 -0.58
N VAL A 89 -8.71 3.95 -1.72
CA VAL A 89 -9.49 4.17 -2.95
C VAL A 89 -10.51 3.06 -3.22
N ARG A 90 -10.41 1.94 -2.51
CA ARG A 90 -11.41 0.87 -2.50
C ARG A 90 -11.73 0.48 -1.06
N PHE A 91 -13.01 0.36 -0.76
CA PHE A 91 -13.53 0.08 0.58
C PHE A 91 -14.83 -0.70 0.44
N ASP A 92 -14.75 -2.03 0.48
CA ASP A 92 -15.88 -2.92 0.22
C ASP A 92 -15.88 -4.10 1.21
N PHE A 93 -17.02 -4.74 1.41
CA PHE A 93 -17.02 -6.06 2.05
C PHE A 93 -16.47 -7.13 1.10
N ALA A 94 -15.72 -8.08 1.66
CA ALA A 94 -15.26 -9.25 0.95
C ALA A 94 -15.50 -10.52 1.77
N ASN A 95 -15.89 -11.58 1.06
CA ASN A 95 -15.95 -12.93 1.55
C ASN A 95 -15.52 -13.84 0.40
N ASN A 96 -14.26 -14.24 0.40
CA ASN A 96 -13.72 -15.12 -0.64
C ASN A 96 -12.60 -15.98 -0.07
N LYS A 97 -12.01 -16.83 -0.91
CA LYS A 97 -10.93 -17.74 -0.49
C LYS A 97 -9.71 -17.00 0.05
N TRP A 98 -9.40 -15.78 -0.41
CA TRP A 98 -8.29 -14.98 0.12
C TRP A 98 -8.57 -14.42 1.51
N THR A 99 -9.83 -14.38 1.94
CA THR A 99 -10.25 -13.93 3.28
C THR A 99 -10.57 -15.11 4.20
N ASP A 100 -10.16 -16.34 3.85
CA ASP A 100 -10.56 -17.58 4.53
C ASP A 100 -12.09 -17.73 4.64
N ASN A 101 -12.83 -17.21 3.65
CA ASN A 101 -14.29 -17.09 3.65
C ASN A 101 -14.87 -16.33 4.87
N LYS A 102 -14.05 -15.51 5.54
CA LYS A 102 -14.50 -14.57 6.57
C LYS A 102 -15.04 -13.32 5.90
N ASN A 103 -16.14 -12.81 6.45
CA ASN A 103 -16.66 -11.48 6.09
C ASN A 103 -15.73 -10.42 6.68
N VAL A 104 -14.96 -9.76 5.82
CA VAL A 104 -13.99 -8.72 6.20
C VAL A 104 -14.22 -7.46 5.38
N ILE A 105 -13.51 -6.40 5.71
CA ILE A 105 -13.47 -5.18 4.90
C ILE A 105 -12.20 -5.26 4.05
N TRP A 106 -12.35 -5.28 2.73
CA TRP A 106 -11.24 -5.20 1.80
C TRP A 106 -10.91 -3.75 1.51
N ILE A 107 -9.62 -3.39 1.60
CA ILE A 107 -9.13 -2.07 1.21
C ILE A 107 -8.02 -2.14 0.18
N VAL A 108 -8.02 -1.15 -0.71
CA VAL A 108 -6.92 -0.90 -1.66
C VAL A 108 -6.54 0.56 -1.56
N TYR A 109 -5.24 0.80 -1.50
CA TYR A 109 -4.64 2.12 -1.48
C TYR A 109 -4.39 2.66 -2.89
N ASN A 110 -4.34 3.98 -3.05
CA ASN A 110 -3.97 4.62 -4.31
C ASN A 110 -2.55 4.29 -4.78
N ASN A 111 -1.71 3.75 -3.90
CA ASN A 111 -0.37 3.30 -4.22
C ASN A 111 -0.27 1.80 -4.56
N THR A 112 -1.41 1.15 -4.83
CA THR A 112 -1.56 -0.29 -5.14
C THR A 112 -1.29 -1.28 -4.00
N GLN A 113 -0.93 -0.82 -2.79
CA GLN A 113 -0.94 -1.70 -1.63
C GLN A 113 -2.37 -2.10 -1.25
N PHE A 114 -2.56 -3.30 -0.73
CA PHE A 114 -3.89 -3.78 -0.33
C PHE A 114 -3.84 -4.77 0.84
N GLY A 115 -5.01 -4.98 1.44
CA GLY A 115 -5.21 -5.91 2.53
C GLY A 115 -6.65 -5.92 3.02
N ILE A 116 -6.83 -6.48 4.20
CA ILE A 116 -8.16 -6.64 4.82
C ILE A 116 -8.18 -6.12 6.26
N ILE A 117 -9.35 -5.66 6.70
CA ILE A 117 -9.60 -5.26 8.08
C ILE A 117 -10.62 -6.21 8.69
N ASP A 118 -10.31 -6.75 9.87
CA ASP A 118 -11.26 -7.52 10.67
C ASP A 118 -12.37 -6.62 11.21
N LYS A 119 -13.63 -6.99 10.97
CA LYS A 119 -14.79 -6.18 11.36
C LYS A 119 -14.96 -6.01 12.87
N SER A 120 -14.52 -7.00 13.65
CA SER A 120 -14.71 -7.03 15.10
C SER A 120 -13.62 -6.27 15.84
N THR A 121 -12.37 -6.34 15.37
CA THR A 121 -11.22 -5.75 16.06
C THR A 121 -10.69 -4.48 15.41
N GLY A 122 -10.94 -4.25 14.12
CA GLY A 122 -10.30 -3.20 13.36
C GLY A 122 -8.83 -3.51 12.99
N GLU A 123 -8.38 -4.74 13.24
CA GLU A 123 -7.03 -5.18 12.89
C GLU A 123 -6.88 -5.31 11.38
N PHE A 124 -5.81 -4.74 10.84
CA PHE A 124 -5.48 -4.82 9.42
C PHE A 124 -4.44 -5.90 9.15
N LYS A 125 -4.67 -6.68 8.10
CA LYS A 125 -3.74 -7.68 7.58
C LYS A 125 -3.33 -7.32 6.17
N TRP A 126 -2.03 -7.09 5.98
CA TRP A 126 -1.43 -6.76 4.68
C TRP A 126 -1.31 -7.99 3.79
N PHE A 127 -1.67 -7.86 2.51
CA PHE A 127 -1.61 -8.96 1.53
C PHE A 127 -0.60 -8.74 0.41
N GLY A 128 -0.27 -7.50 0.08
CA GLY A 128 0.64 -7.26 -1.04
C GLY A 128 0.54 -5.87 -1.64
N GLN A 129 1.14 -5.77 -2.82
CA GLN A 129 1.11 -4.64 -3.72
C GLN A 129 1.29 -5.12 -5.15
N ASP A 130 0.70 -4.40 -6.11
CA ASP A 130 0.94 -4.56 -7.56
C ASP A 130 2.03 -3.60 -8.07
#